data_AF-A0A6A4X4I7-F1
#
_entry.id   AF-A0A6A4X4I7-F1
#
_cell.length_a   1.000
_cell.length_b   1.000
_cell.length_c   1.000
_cell.angle_alpha   90.00
_cell.angle_beta   90.00
_cell.angle_gamma   90.00
#
_symmetry.space_group_name_H-M   'P 1'
#
loop_
_entity.id
_entity.type
_entity.pdbx_description
1 polymer ?
#
loop_
_entity_poly.entity_id
_entity_poly.type
_entity_poly.pdbx_seq_one_letter_code
_entity_poly.pdbx_strand_id
1 'polypeptide(L)'
;MNCRALVLLTVAVLASYSEAVIVLTTAAAAGTVGVGAATAAVALAGIGGLALGAGLGGLVAAGGRRRHKRSVEEVAKEDTVFNLVAASDSYGCALKLVCLLEAKPDDQLGEDDKFILNIFGREPEAPAVDALQSARGAYDYAAFMGHKFGADSCEKLFHTCSFQYDAMIEYVARLRA
;
A
#
# COMPACT_ATOMS: atom_id res chain seq x y z
N MET A 1 7.49 -7.78 45.39
CA MET A 1 8.14 -8.22 44.13
C MET A 1 7.43 -7.52 42.99
N ASN A 2 8.08 -6.53 42.39
CA ASN A 2 7.40 -5.51 41.58
C ASN A 2 7.37 -5.93 40.11
N CYS A 3 6.17 -6.15 39.57
CA CYS A 3 5.88 -6.61 38.21
C CYS A 3 6.59 -5.76 37.12
N ARG A 4 6.84 -4.47 37.41
CA ARG A 4 7.61 -3.55 36.55
C ARG A 4 9.06 -3.97 36.32
N ALA A 5 9.73 -4.54 37.32
CA ALA A 5 11.10 -5.02 37.16
C ALA A 5 11.16 -6.28 36.29
N LEU A 6 10.11 -7.11 36.37
CA LEU A 6 9.98 -8.34 35.59
C LEU A 6 9.73 -8.05 34.10
N VAL A 7 8.92 -7.03 33.80
CA VAL A 7 8.68 -6.55 32.44
C VAL A 7 9.95 -5.93 31.82
N LEU A 8 10.70 -5.13 32.60
CA LEU A 8 11.95 -4.53 32.13
C LEU A 8 13.04 -5.58 31.88
N LEU A 9 13.12 -6.61 32.71
CA LEU A 9 14.03 -7.74 32.50
C LEU A 9 13.66 -8.59 31.28
N THR A 10 12.37 -8.82 31.02
CA THR A 10 11.95 -9.56 29.81
C THR A 10 12.24 -8.79 28.52
N VAL A 11 12.13 -7.46 28.51
CA VAL A 11 12.44 -6.63 27.34
C VAL A 11 13.96 -6.56 27.09
N ALA A 12 14.76 -6.50 28.15
CA ALA A 12 16.23 -6.50 28.04
C ALA A 12 16.79 -7.84 27.55
N VAL A 13 16.20 -8.97 27.95
CA VAL A 13 16.63 -10.31 27.55
C VAL A 13 16.32 -10.59 26.07
N LEU A 14 15.26 -10.01 25.50
CA LEU A 14 14.96 -10.13 24.07
C LEU A 14 15.92 -9.32 23.19
N ALA A 15 16.60 -8.30 23.74
CA ALA A 15 17.58 -7.51 23.00
C ALA A 15 18.95 -8.20 22.86
N SER A 16 19.22 -9.25 23.63
CA SER A 16 20.51 -9.97 23.61
C SER A 16 20.58 -11.19 22.67
N TYR A 17 19.46 -11.59 22.04
CA TYR A 17 19.42 -12.70 21.07
C TYR A 17 19.13 -12.16 19.66
N SER A 18 20.09 -11.43 19.09
CA SER A 18 19.94 -10.84 17.75
C SER A 18 21.26 -10.89 16.97
N GLU A 19 21.80 -12.08 16.79
CA GLU A 19 22.60 -12.39 15.60
C GLU A 19 21.94 -13.60 14.91
N ALA A 20 21.53 -13.41 13.66
CA ALA A 20 20.97 -14.43 12.75
C ALA A 20 19.44 -14.71 12.74
N VAL A 21 18.58 -13.70 12.97
CA VAL A 21 17.22 -13.67 12.36
C VAL A 21 17.01 -12.28 11.75
N ILE A 22 17.86 -11.95 10.78
CA ILE A 22 17.71 -10.78 9.92
C ILE A 22 17.22 -11.30 8.57
N VAL A 23 16.21 -10.62 8.02
CA VAL A 23 15.47 -10.89 6.78
C VAL A 23 14.10 -11.53 7.06
N LEU A 24 13.13 -10.72 7.50
CA LEU A 24 11.71 -10.75 7.07
C LEU A 24 10.78 -9.84 7.89
N THR A 25 11.24 -9.17 8.96
CA THR A 25 10.32 -8.36 9.81
C THR A 25 10.79 -6.94 10.17
N THR A 26 11.89 -6.44 9.61
CA THR A 26 12.41 -5.09 9.93
C THR A 26 12.55 -4.21 8.69
N ALA A 27 11.44 -3.89 8.03
CA ALA A 27 11.31 -2.68 7.20
C ALA A 27 10.68 -1.51 8.01
N ALA A 28 10.56 -1.66 9.33
CA ALA A 28 10.13 -0.62 10.25
C ALA A 28 11.26 -0.29 11.25
N ALA A 29 12.43 0.10 10.72
CA ALA A 29 13.50 0.67 11.52
C ALA A 29 14.21 1.76 10.71
N ALA A 30 13.47 2.84 10.46
CA ALA A 30 14.07 4.14 10.18
C ALA A 30 13.53 5.14 11.19
N GLY A 31 14.41 5.61 12.07
CA GLY A 31 14.21 6.85 12.81
C GLY A 31 13.65 6.70 14.23
N THR A 32 14.52 6.95 15.20
CA THR A 32 14.14 7.56 16.47
C THR A 32 13.29 8.82 16.23
N VAL A 33 11.96 8.72 16.34
CA VAL A 33 11.07 9.88 16.49
C VAL A 33 9.96 9.51 17.47
N GLY A 34 9.63 10.47 18.33
CA GLY A 34 8.91 10.30 19.58
C GLY A 34 7.54 9.61 19.47
N VAL A 35 6.96 9.37 20.64
CA VAL A 35 5.76 8.57 20.94
C VAL A 35 4.46 8.98 20.19
N GLY A 36 4.53 9.84 19.18
CA GLY A 36 3.46 10.14 18.23
C GLY A 36 3.67 9.60 16.80
N ALA A 37 4.85 9.06 16.44
CA ALA A 37 5.16 8.57 15.08
C ALA A 37 4.80 7.09 14.86
N ALA A 38 4.67 6.30 15.92
CA ALA A 38 4.40 4.87 15.82
C ALA A 38 3.01 4.55 15.22
N THR A 39 2.01 5.43 15.42
CA THR A 39 0.66 5.24 14.87
C THR A 39 0.57 5.60 13.39
N ALA A 40 1.33 6.62 12.95
CA ALA A 40 1.36 7.04 11.54
C ALA A 40 2.09 6.02 10.64
N ALA A 41 3.17 5.41 11.13
CA ALA A 41 3.89 4.38 10.40
C ALA A 41 3.04 3.11 10.16
N VAL A 42 2.20 2.73 11.13
CA VAL A 42 1.26 1.59 10.98
C VAL A 42 0.17 1.94 9.98
N ALA A 43 -0.35 3.16 9.98
CA ALA A 43 -1.43 3.55 9.08
C ALA A 43 -0.99 3.67 7.60
N LEU A 44 0.30 3.88 7.34
CA LEU A 44 0.87 3.94 5.99
C LEU A 44 1.48 2.61 5.54
N ALA A 45 1.43 1.55 6.35
CA ALA A 45 2.02 0.25 6.03
C ALA A 45 1.46 -0.34 4.72
N GLY A 46 0.16 -0.19 4.47
CA GLY A 46 -0.46 -0.53 3.19
C GLY A 46 0.18 0.21 2.00
N ILE A 47 0.43 1.52 2.13
CA ILE A 47 1.08 2.30 1.07
C ILE A 47 2.50 1.79 0.80
N GLY A 48 3.21 1.38 1.85
CA GLY A 48 4.54 0.79 1.71
C GLY A 48 4.51 -0.53 0.95
N GLY A 49 3.56 -1.41 1.27
CA GLY A 49 3.34 -2.64 0.51
C GLY A 49 3.01 -2.37 -0.96
N LEU A 50 2.20 -1.35 -1.24
CA LEU A 50 1.84 -0.96 -2.60
C LEU A 50 3.06 -0.44 -3.39
N ALA A 51 3.85 0.45 -2.80
CA ALA A 51 5.05 1.01 -3.41
C ALA A 51 6.12 -0.06 -3.71
N LEU A 52 6.32 -1.00 -2.77
CA LEU A 52 7.26 -2.10 -2.95
C LEU A 52 6.75 -3.12 -3.98
N GLY A 53 5.44 -3.39 -3.99
CA GLY A 53 4.78 -4.22 -5.00
C GLY A 53 4.93 -3.65 -6.41
N ALA A 54 4.86 -2.33 -6.55
CA ALA A 54 5.09 -1.62 -7.82
C ALA A 54 6.49 -1.84 -8.38
N GLY A 55 7.51 -1.85 -7.51
CA GLY A 55 8.91 -2.06 -7.89
C GLY A 55 9.19 -3.47 -8.40
N LEU A 56 8.48 -4.47 -7.87
CA LEU A 56 8.54 -5.86 -8.34
C LEU A 56 7.67 -6.10 -9.60
N GLY A 57 6.78 -5.16 -9.92
CA GLY A 57 5.74 -5.22 -10.95
C GLY A 57 6.15 -4.82 -12.37
N GLY A 58 7.45 -4.70 -12.67
CA GLY A 58 7.94 -4.48 -14.04
C GLY A 58 7.54 -5.56 -15.07
N LEU A 59 6.89 -6.64 -14.62
CA LEU A 59 6.37 -7.73 -15.47
C LEU A 59 4.85 -7.69 -15.67
N VAL A 60 4.09 -6.93 -14.87
CA VAL A 60 2.61 -6.98 -14.87
C VAL A 60 1.99 -5.86 -15.72
N ALA A 61 2.77 -4.82 -16.02
CA ALA A 61 2.35 -3.56 -16.62
C ALA A 61 2.64 -3.43 -18.13
N ALA A 62 2.56 -4.50 -18.90
CA ALA A 62 2.44 -4.37 -20.36
C ALA A 62 0.99 -4.01 -20.72
N GLY A 63 0.61 -2.76 -20.43
CA GLY A 63 -0.65 -2.17 -20.84
C GLY A 63 -0.76 -2.15 -22.37
N GLY A 64 -1.75 -2.85 -22.91
CA GLY A 64 -2.08 -2.80 -24.33
C GLY A 64 -2.75 -4.06 -24.87
N ARG A 65 -4.06 -4.21 -24.63
CA ARG A 65 -4.98 -5.06 -25.44
C ARG A 65 -4.68 -6.56 -25.57
N ARG A 66 -3.84 -7.18 -24.72
CA ARG A 66 -3.68 -8.65 -24.72
C ARG A 66 -3.93 -9.23 -23.34
N ARG A 67 -5.21 -9.32 -22.99
CA ARG A 67 -5.78 -10.12 -21.88
C ARG A 67 -5.64 -11.64 -22.15
N HIS A 68 -4.56 -12.08 -22.80
CA HIS A 68 -4.40 -13.45 -23.25
C HIS A 68 -3.10 -14.04 -22.71
N LYS A 69 -3.27 -14.81 -21.63
CA LYS A 69 -2.29 -15.69 -20.97
C LYS A 69 -1.34 -15.02 -19.98
N ARG A 70 -1.87 -14.52 -18.85
CA ARG A 70 -1.08 -14.58 -17.60
C ARG A 70 -0.97 -16.04 -17.20
N SER A 71 0.22 -16.47 -16.79
CA SER A 71 0.38 -17.80 -16.20
C SER A 71 -0.38 -17.86 -14.88
N VAL A 72 -0.88 -19.04 -14.49
CA VAL A 72 -1.58 -19.23 -13.19
C VAL A 72 -0.69 -18.78 -12.03
N GLU A 73 0.62 -18.97 -12.16
CA GLU A 73 1.61 -18.56 -11.18
C GLU A 73 1.74 -17.03 -11.02
N GLU A 74 1.62 -16.29 -12.12
CA GLU A 74 1.71 -14.82 -12.10
C GLU A 74 0.46 -14.20 -11.45
N VAL A 75 -0.72 -14.74 -11.75
CA VAL A 75 -1.98 -14.33 -11.09
C VAL A 75 -1.92 -14.62 -9.59
N ALA A 76 -1.45 -15.80 -9.19
CA ALA A 76 -1.32 -16.15 -7.78
C ALA A 76 -0.32 -15.25 -7.03
N LYS A 77 0.78 -14.83 -7.67
CA LYS A 77 1.74 -13.88 -7.11
C LYS A 77 1.14 -12.48 -6.94
N GLU A 78 0.42 -12.00 -7.95
CA GLU A 78 -0.25 -10.70 -7.91
C GLU A 78 -1.32 -10.65 -6.81
N ASP A 79 -2.15 -11.69 -6.70
CA ASP A 79 -3.13 -11.82 -5.62
C ASP A 79 -2.45 -11.85 -4.23
N THR A 80 -1.30 -12.52 -4.12
CA THR A 80 -0.54 -12.56 -2.85
C THR A 80 -0.06 -11.16 -2.44
N VAL A 81 0.45 -10.36 -3.37
CA VAL A 81 0.87 -8.99 -3.10
C VAL A 81 -0.32 -8.16 -2.64
N PHE A 82 -1.43 -8.16 -3.38
CA PHE A 82 -2.62 -7.38 -3.00
C PHE A 82 -3.21 -7.80 -1.66
N ASN A 83 -3.21 -9.11 -1.36
CA ASN A 83 -3.66 -9.61 -0.05
C ASN A 83 -2.75 -9.13 1.08
N LEU A 84 -1.42 -9.09 0.88
CA LEU A 84 -0.49 -8.56 1.87
C LEU A 84 -0.69 -7.05 2.10
N VAL A 85 -0.87 -6.29 1.02
CA VAL A 85 -1.16 -4.86 1.11
C VAL A 85 -2.48 -4.64 1.85
N ALA A 86 -3.54 -5.33 1.48
CA ALA A 86 -4.85 -5.23 2.13
C ALA A 86 -4.79 -5.62 3.61
N ALA A 87 -4.03 -6.65 3.98
CA ALA A 87 -3.83 -7.02 5.37
C ALA A 87 -3.10 -5.94 6.19
N SER A 88 -2.30 -5.10 5.53
CA SER A 88 -1.52 -4.02 6.15
C SER A 88 -2.21 -2.64 6.06
N ASP A 89 -3.29 -2.52 5.30
CA ASP A 89 -4.01 -1.27 5.04
C ASP A 89 -5.27 -1.13 5.92
N SER A 90 -5.11 -1.23 7.24
CA SER A 90 -6.26 -1.26 8.16
C SER A 90 -7.14 0.00 8.12
N TYR A 91 -6.64 1.12 7.58
CA TYR A 91 -7.37 2.39 7.49
C TYR A 91 -7.83 2.72 6.06
N GLY A 92 -7.52 1.88 5.06
CA GLY A 92 -7.88 2.12 3.66
C GLY A 92 -7.07 3.24 2.99
N CYS A 93 -5.88 3.54 3.50
CA CYS A 93 -5.01 4.59 2.98
C CYS A 93 -4.40 4.22 1.62
N ALA A 94 -4.08 2.96 1.38
CA ALA A 94 -3.61 2.53 0.06
C ALA A 94 -4.75 2.59 -0.97
N LEU A 95 -5.97 2.20 -0.60
CA LEU A 95 -7.16 2.38 -1.45
C LEU A 95 -7.42 3.86 -1.75
N LYS A 96 -7.33 4.73 -0.73
CA LYS A 96 -7.46 6.18 -0.89
C LYS A 96 -6.44 6.73 -1.88
N LEU A 97 -5.17 6.34 -1.74
CA LEU A 97 -4.10 6.79 -2.62
C LEU A 97 -4.38 6.42 -4.07
N VAL A 98 -4.74 5.17 -4.36
CA VAL A 98 -5.06 4.72 -5.73
C VAL A 98 -6.23 5.50 -6.32
N CYS A 99 -7.29 5.73 -5.53
CA CYS A 99 -8.42 6.54 -5.95
C CYS A 99 -8.01 7.99 -6.29
N LEU A 100 -7.22 8.64 -5.42
CA LEU A 100 -6.78 10.02 -5.63
C LEU A 100 -5.83 10.15 -6.84
N LEU A 101 -5.01 9.13 -7.11
CA LEU A 101 -4.14 9.08 -8.28
C LEU A 101 -4.95 9.02 -9.58
N GLU A 102 -5.98 8.17 -9.65
CA GLU A 102 -6.86 8.05 -10.82
C GLU A 102 -7.78 9.26 -11.01
N ALA A 103 -8.08 9.99 -9.93
CA ALA A 103 -8.80 11.26 -10.00
C ALA A 103 -7.96 12.42 -10.56
N LYS A 104 -6.63 12.26 -10.62
CA LYS A 104 -5.72 13.32 -11.03
C LYS A 104 -5.57 13.36 -12.56
N PRO A 105 -5.64 14.54 -13.19
CA PRO A 105 -5.31 14.70 -14.61
C PRO A 105 -3.90 14.23 -14.96
N ASP A 106 -3.72 13.65 -16.15
CA ASP A 106 -2.45 13.05 -16.59
C ASP A 106 -1.26 14.00 -16.61
N ASP A 107 -1.52 15.28 -16.88
CA ASP A 107 -0.52 16.37 -16.89
C ASP A 107 -0.07 16.79 -15.50
N GLN A 108 -0.81 16.39 -14.46
CA GLN A 108 -0.49 16.66 -13.05
C GLN A 108 0.11 15.44 -12.33
N LEU A 109 0.20 14.29 -13.00
CA LEU A 109 0.81 13.09 -12.44
C LEU A 109 2.34 13.21 -12.40
N GLY A 110 2.88 13.16 -11.17
CA GLY A 110 4.31 13.05 -10.90
C GLY A 110 4.90 11.70 -11.28
N GLU A 111 6.21 11.53 -11.04
CA GLU A 111 6.90 10.27 -11.33
C GLU A 111 6.43 9.13 -10.41
N ASP A 112 6.28 9.40 -9.11
CA ASP A 112 5.79 8.41 -8.14
C ASP A 112 4.34 8.02 -8.39
N ASP A 113 3.52 8.99 -8.81
CA ASP A 113 2.14 8.78 -9.21
C ASP A 113 2.04 7.75 -10.35
N LYS A 114 2.83 7.99 -11.40
CA LYS A 114 2.90 7.12 -12.59
C LYS A 114 3.45 5.75 -12.24
N PHE A 115 4.43 5.68 -11.35
CA PHE A 115 5.00 4.43 -10.88
C PHE A 115 3.96 3.53 -10.20
N ILE A 116 3.11 4.09 -9.34
CA ILE A 116 2.04 3.34 -8.68
C ILE A 116 0.96 2.95 -9.69
N LEU A 117 0.50 3.88 -10.52
CA LEU A 117 -0.57 3.63 -11.51
C LEU A 117 -0.21 2.54 -12.52
N ASN A 118 1.09 2.36 -12.81
CA ASN A 118 1.55 1.32 -13.73
C ASN A 118 1.12 -0.09 -13.28
N ILE A 119 0.86 -0.32 -11.99
CA ILE A 119 0.38 -1.62 -11.48
C ILE A 119 -1.06 -1.90 -11.91
N PHE A 120 -1.91 -0.87 -11.92
CA PHE A 120 -3.36 -1.00 -12.09
C PHE A 120 -3.80 -0.87 -13.55
N GLY A 121 -2.95 -0.31 -14.40
CA GLY A 121 -3.27 0.02 -15.79
C GLY A 121 -3.83 1.43 -15.92
N ARG A 122 -4.46 1.74 -17.04
CA ARG A 122 -5.10 3.05 -17.30
C ARG A 122 -6.55 2.82 -17.69
N GLU A 123 -7.41 3.79 -17.36
CA GLU A 123 -8.86 3.79 -17.66
C GLU A 123 -9.61 2.63 -16.96
N PRO A 124 -9.68 2.64 -15.62
CA PRO A 124 -10.34 1.58 -14.86
C PRO A 124 -11.85 1.52 -15.17
N GLU A 125 -12.34 0.30 -15.44
CA GLU A 125 -13.77 -0.01 -15.54
C GLU A 125 -14.33 -0.42 -14.18
N ALA A 126 -15.64 -0.29 -13.99
CA ALA A 126 -16.29 -0.77 -12.78
C ALA A 126 -16.11 -2.30 -12.65
N PRO A 127 -15.55 -2.81 -11.55
CA PRO A 127 -15.39 -4.25 -11.36
C PRO A 127 -16.76 -4.93 -11.17
N ALA A 128 -16.84 -6.19 -11.57
CA ALA A 128 -18.01 -7.03 -11.28
C ALA A 128 -18.14 -7.25 -9.76
N VAL A 129 -19.37 -7.50 -9.30
CA VAL A 129 -19.69 -7.58 -7.86
C VAL A 129 -18.92 -8.71 -7.16
N ASP A 130 -18.71 -9.83 -7.84
CA ASP A 130 -17.91 -10.95 -7.37
C ASP A 130 -16.43 -10.60 -7.24
N ALA A 131 -15.89 -9.76 -8.12
CA ALA A 131 -14.50 -9.31 -8.08
C ALA A 131 -14.22 -8.42 -6.85
N LEU A 132 -15.21 -7.68 -6.35
CA LEU A 132 -15.09 -6.83 -5.15
C LEU A 132 -14.71 -7.59 -3.88
N GLN A 133 -14.90 -8.92 -3.85
CA GLN A 133 -14.53 -9.76 -2.70
C GLN A 133 -13.02 -10.02 -2.63
N SER A 134 -12.28 -9.70 -3.70
CA SER A 134 -10.82 -9.85 -3.74
C SER A 134 -10.11 -8.56 -3.34
N ALA A 135 -8.91 -8.67 -2.79
CA ALA A 135 -8.08 -7.49 -2.49
C ALA A 135 -7.85 -6.65 -3.74
N ARG A 136 -7.53 -7.27 -4.89
CA ARG A 136 -7.38 -6.58 -6.16
C ARG A 136 -8.64 -5.83 -6.58
N GLY A 137 -9.81 -6.49 -6.53
CA GLY A 137 -11.06 -5.86 -6.96
C GLY A 137 -11.45 -4.65 -6.11
N ALA A 138 -11.04 -4.61 -4.84
CA ALA A 138 -11.17 -3.40 -4.02
C ALA A 138 -10.32 -2.23 -4.55
N TYR A 139 -9.09 -2.50 -5.02
CA TYR A 139 -8.26 -1.48 -5.67
C TYR A 139 -8.78 -1.07 -7.04
N ASP A 140 -9.26 -2.02 -7.85
CA ASP A 140 -9.90 -1.73 -9.14
C ASP A 140 -11.13 -0.83 -8.94
N TYR A 141 -11.92 -1.07 -7.88
CA TYR A 141 -13.03 -0.22 -7.50
C TYR A 141 -12.57 1.18 -7.06
N ALA A 142 -11.52 1.27 -6.23
CA ALA A 142 -10.96 2.55 -5.80
C ALA A 142 -10.48 3.38 -7.02
N ALA A 143 -9.79 2.74 -7.95
CA ALA A 143 -9.33 3.33 -9.20
C ALA A 143 -10.52 3.85 -10.04
N PHE A 144 -11.54 3.01 -10.25
CA PHE A 144 -12.77 3.40 -10.95
C PHE A 144 -13.45 4.62 -10.30
N MET A 145 -13.54 4.65 -8.96
CA MET A 145 -14.18 5.75 -8.24
C MET A 145 -13.46 7.07 -8.47
N GLY A 146 -12.13 7.07 -8.44
CA GLY A 146 -11.31 8.25 -8.72
C GLY A 146 -11.48 8.73 -10.16
N HIS A 147 -11.29 7.81 -11.11
CA HIS A 147 -11.39 8.11 -12.53
C HIS A 147 -12.78 8.66 -12.92
N LYS A 148 -13.85 8.08 -12.36
CA LYS A 148 -15.22 8.41 -12.76
C LYS A 148 -15.83 9.59 -12.00
N PHE A 149 -15.50 9.73 -10.71
CA PHE A 149 -16.20 10.66 -9.81
C PHE A 149 -15.27 11.65 -9.09
N GLY A 150 -13.97 11.63 -9.37
CA GLY A 150 -13.00 12.61 -8.90
C GLY A 150 -12.62 12.50 -7.42
N ALA A 151 -11.70 13.37 -7.00
CA ALA A 151 -11.04 13.31 -5.69
C ALA A 151 -12.01 13.44 -4.51
N ASP A 152 -13.06 14.27 -4.62
CA ASP A 152 -14.08 14.43 -3.58
C ASP A 152 -14.77 13.11 -3.22
N SER A 153 -14.93 12.22 -4.19
CA SER A 153 -15.53 10.90 -3.97
C SER A 153 -14.57 9.98 -3.23
N CYS A 154 -13.26 10.06 -3.53
CA CYS A 154 -12.22 9.32 -2.81
C CYS A 154 -12.14 9.71 -1.34
N GLU A 155 -12.18 11.02 -1.05
CA GLU A 155 -12.14 11.53 0.33
C GLU A 155 -13.35 11.06 1.15
N LYS A 156 -14.55 11.02 0.54
CA LYS A 156 -15.76 10.52 1.20
C LYS A 156 -15.72 9.00 1.41
N LEU A 157 -15.31 8.26 0.39
CA LEU A 157 -15.30 6.80 0.41
C LEU A 157 -14.27 6.25 1.38
N PHE A 158 -13.07 6.84 1.41
CA PHE A 158 -11.94 6.40 2.23
C PHE A 158 -11.62 7.36 3.40
N HIS A 159 -12.67 7.95 3.99
CA HIS A 159 -12.58 8.93 5.08
C HIS A 159 -11.90 8.40 6.35
N THR A 160 -11.86 7.08 6.56
CA THR A 160 -11.14 6.44 7.67
C THR A 160 -9.64 6.73 7.60
N CYS A 161 -9.09 6.89 6.40
CA CYS A 161 -7.71 7.34 6.23
C CYS A 161 -7.64 8.86 6.36
N SER A 162 -7.06 9.34 7.46
CA SER A 162 -6.89 10.77 7.74
C SER A 162 -5.74 11.43 6.95
N PHE A 163 -4.93 10.65 6.23
CA PHE A 163 -3.80 11.18 5.47
C PHE A 163 -4.27 11.85 4.18
N GLN A 164 -3.61 12.97 3.86
CA GLN A 164 -3.79 13.68 2.60
C GLN A 164 -2.86 13.10 1.54
N TYR A 165 -3.19 13.36 0.28
CA TYR A 165 -2.42 12.93 -0.88
C TYR A 165 -0.90 13.16 -0.72
N ASP A 166 -0.51 14.40 -0.39
CA ASP A 166 0.90 14.81 -0.34
C ASP A 166 1.70 13.99 0.69
N ALA A 167 1.11 13.71 1.85
CA ALA A 167 1.77 12.91 2.89
C ALA A 167 1.95 11.44 2.45
N MET A 168 0.97 10.90 1.72
CA MET A 168 1.02 9.53 1.22
C MET A 168 2.05 9.38 0.09
N ILE A 169 2.11 10.32 -0.85
CA ILE A 169 3.07 10.27 -1.95
C ILE A 169 4.50 10.57 -1.49
N GLU A 170 4.68 11.47 -0.51
CA GLU A 170 5.99 11.70 0.11
C GLU A 170 6.52 10.42 0.79
N TYR A 171 5.64 9.66 1.43
CA TYR A 171 6.02 8.37 2.01
C TYR A 171 6.48 7.37 0.94
N VAL A 172 5.81 7.32 -0.22
CA VAL A 172 6.23 6.50 -1.37
C VAL A 172 7.61 6.94 -1.88
N ALA A 173 7.82 8.24 -2.06
CA ALA A 173 9.09 8.79 -2.53
C ALA A 173 10.26 8.37 -1.62
N ARG A 174 10.06 8.41 -0.29
CA ARG A 174 11.06 7.96 0.69
C ARG A 174 11.39 6.48 0.63
N LEU A 175 10.46 5.63 0.18
CA LEU A 175 10.71 4.19 0.00
C LEU A 175 11.48 3.88 -1.29
N ARG A 176 11.50 4.81 -2.24
CA ARG A 176 12.19 4.67 -3.53
C ARG A 176 13.57 5.35 -3.59
N ALA A 177 13.85 6.26 -2.66
CA ALA A 177 15.13 6.97 -2.52
C ALA A 177 16.24 6.05 -1.97
#